data_AF-A0A3D4S5Z8-F1
#
_entry.id   AF-A0A3D4S5Z8-F1
#
_cell.length_a   1.000
_cell.length_b   1.000
_cell.length_c   1.000
_cell.angle_alpha   90.00
_cell.angle_beta   90.00
_cell.angle_gamma   90.00
#
_symmetry.space_group_name_H-M   'P 1'
#
loop_
_entity.id
_entity.type
_entity.pdbx_description
1 polymer ?
#
loop_
_entity_poly.entity_id
_entity_poly.type
_entity_poly.pdbx_seq_one_letter_code
_entity_poly.pdbx_strand_id
1 'polypeptide(L)' 'MKKQSKTRQAVMMTALSLIYVTYATSLPQTSPWQHILIIVIPVIGSIFSFIVPKASVKYGLIALNLIALIVAITSLFL' A
#
# COMPACT_ATOMS: atom_id res chain seq x y z
N MET A 1 -9.51 19.62 -16.31
CA MET A 1 -9.81 18.16 -16.20
C MET A 1 -8.64 17.30 -15.64
N LYS A 2 -7.82 17.75 -14.67
CA LYS A 2 -6.66 16.98 -14.13
C LYS A 2 -6.88 16.23 -12.79
N LYS A 3 -7.97 16.49 -12.06
CA LYS A 3 -8.21 15.94 -10.70
C LYS A 3 -8.54 14.44 -10.66
N GLN A 4 -9.19 13.91 -11.70
CA GLN A 4 -9.63 12.51 -11.76
C GLN A 4 -8.45 11.54 -11.92
N SER A 5 -7.42 11.94 -12.67
CA SER A 5 -6.18 11.17 -12.89
C SER A 5 -5.42 10.89 -11.59
N LYS A 6 -5.28 11.91 -10.72
CA LYS A 6 -4.55 11.81 -9.45
C LYS A 6 -5.20 10.84 -8.46
N THR A 7 -6.53 10.86 -8.38
CA THR A 7 -7.26 9.94 -7.49
C THR A 7 -7.12 8.50 -7.99
N ARG A 8 -7.21 8.29 -9.31
CA ARG A 8 -7.00 6.97 -9.93
C ARG A 8 -5.60 6.43 -9.65
N GLN A 9 -4.58 7.27 -9.72
CA GLN A 9 -3.20 6.88 -9.37
C GLN A 9 -3.08 6.44 -7.91
N ALA A 10 -3.62 7.20 -6.96
CA ALA A 10 -3.58 6.82 -5.54
C ALA A 10 -4.33 5.50 -5.25
N VAL A 11 -5.49 5.30 -5.89
CA VAL A 11 -6.25 4.05 -5.80
C VAL A 11 -5.46 2.88 -6.40
N MET A 12 -4.83 3.06 -7.56
CA MET A 12 -3.99 2.02 -8.18
C MET A 12 -2.80 1.65 -7.29
N MET A 13 -2.12 2.63 -6.70
CA MET A 13 -0.99 2.35 -5.79
C MET A 13 -1.46 1.62 -4.53
N THR A 14 -2.64 1.97 -4.00
CA THR A 14 -3.22 1.27 -2.85
C THR A 14 -3.63 -0.16 -3.21
N ALA A 15 -4.20 -0.39 -4.39
CA ALA A 15 -4.52 -1.72 -4.87
C ALA A 15 -3.26 -2.59 -5.04
N LEU A 16 -2.19 -2.04 -5.63
CA LEU A 16 -0.91 -2.72 -5.75
C LEU A 16 -0.30 -3.09 -4.39
N SER A 17 -0.37 -2.16 -3.43
CA SER A 17 0.03 -2.40 -2.04
C SER A 17 -0.71 -3.58 -1.42
N LEU A 18 -2.04 -3.58 -1.50
CA LEU A 18 -2.86 -4.67 -0.95
C LEU A 18 -2.58 -6.01 -1.64
N ILE A 19 -2.51 -6.03 -2.97
CA ILE A 19 -2.22 -7.25 -3.75
C ILE A 19 -0.84 -7.80 -3.36
N TYR A 20 0.19 -6.93 -3.32
CA TYR A 20 1.53 -7.36 -3.03
C TYR A 20 1.67 -7.90 -1.61
N VAL A 21 1.12 -7.21 -0.61
CA VAL A 21 1.15 -7.70 0.78
C VAL A 21 0.40 -9.03 0.90
N THR A 22 -0.76 -9.17 0.27
CA THR A 22 -1.53 -10.44 0.30
C THR A 22 -0.75 -11.59 -0.36
N TYR A 23 -0.12 -11.32 -1.51
CA TYR A 23 0.74 -12.30 -2.17
C TYR A 23 1.95 -12.67 -1.31
N ALA A 24 2.66 -11.67 -0.80
CA ALA A 24 3.92 -11.86 -0.06
C ALA A 24 3.72 -12.44 1.35
N THR A 25 2.50 -12.44 1.88
CA THR A 25 2.12 -13.12 3.13
C THR A 25 1.59 -14.54 2.92
N SER A 26 1.18 -14.90 1.70
CA SER A 26 0.71 -16.25 1.38
C SER A 26 1.82 -17.20 0.93
N LEU A 27 3.01 -16.66 0.62
CA LEU A 27 4.15 -17.44 0.15
C LEU A 27 5.39 -17.11 1.00
N PRO A 28 6.25 -18.11 1.28
CA PRO A 28 7.50 -17.86 1.97
C PRO A 28 8.37 -16.92 1.14
N GLN A 29 8.87 -15.86 1.78
CA GLN A 29 9.78 -14.92 1.13
C GLN A 29 11.17 -15.52 1.08
N THR A 30 11.70 -15.63 -0.13
CA THR A 30 12.96 -16.33 -0.43
C THR A 30 14.13 -15.37 -0.60
N SER A 31 13.88 -14.05 -0.62
CA SER A 31 14.91 -13.04 -0.83
C SER A 31 14.73 -11.81 0.05
N PRO A 32 15.84 -11.18 0.53
CA PRO A 32 15.80 -9.96 1.32
C PRO A 32 15.03 -8.81 0.67
N TRP A 33 15.05 -8.75 -0.66
CA TRP A 33 14.33 -7.72 -1.42
C TRP A 33 12.82 -7.80 -1.24
N GLN A 34 12.25 -9.00 -1.08
CA GLN A 34 10.82 -9.16 -0.84
C GLN A 34 10.43 -8.57 0.52
N HIS A 35 11.28 -8.72 1.55
CA HIS A 35 11.04 -8.15 2.87
C HIS A 35 11.09 -6.61 2.86
N ILE A 36 11.94 -6.04 2.01
CA ILE A 36 11.99 -4.58 1.84
C ILE A 36 10.74 -4.12 1.08
N LEU A 37 10.39 -4.78 -0.02
CA LEU A 37 9.26 -4.39 -0.87
C LEU A 37 7.91 -4.49 -0.15
N ILE A 38 7.72 -5.50 0.69
CA ILE A 38 6.45 -5.68 1.42
C ILE A 38 6.17 -4.53 2.39
N ILE A 39 7.22 -3.87 2.89
CA ILE A 39 7.12 -2.68 3.74
C ILE A 39 7.02 -1.40 2.90
N VAL A 40 7.86 -1.28 1.87
CA VAL A 40 8.00 -0.04 1.08
C VAL A 40 6.76 0.25 0.24
N ILE A 41 6.13 -0.75 -0.36
CA ILE A 41 4.98 -0.54 -1.25
C ILE A 41 3.78 0.09 -0.49
N PRO A 42 3.38 -0.40 0.70
CA PRO A 42 2.36 0.27 1.52
C PRO A 42 2.72 1.71 1.90
N VAL A 43 3.98 1.98 2.25
CA VAL A 43 4.43 3.35 2.58
C VAL A 43 4.27 4.27 1.38
N ILE A 44 4.68 3.83 0.19
CA ILE A 44 4.51 4.59 -1.06
C ILE A 44 3.02 4.80 -1.36
N GLY A 45 2.18 3.77 -1.23
CA GLY A 45 0.73 3.88 -1.42
C GLY A 45 0.08 4.93 -0.50
N SER A 46 0.54 5.00 0.75
CA SER A 46 0.13 6.03 1.71
C SER A 46 0.56 7.43 1.27
N ILE A 47 1.81 7.61 0.82
CA ILE A 47 2.31 8.90 0.30
C ILE A 47 1.49 9.37 -0.92
N PHE A 48 1.16 8.47 -1.84
CA PHE A 48 0.35 8.79 -3.01
C PHE A 48 -1.06 9.27 -2.65
N SER A 49 -1.59 8.83 -1.50
CA SER A 49 -2.92 9.23 -1.02
C SER A 49 -2.99 10.72 -0.69
N PHE A 50 -1.87 11.38 -0.35
CA PHE A 50 -1.84 12.83 -0.07
C PHE A 50 -2.17 13.69 -1.29
N ILE A 51 -1.98 13.15 -2.50
CA ILE A 51 -2.29 13.83 -3.77
C ILE A 51 -3.82 13.86 -4.04
N VAL A 52 -4.61 13.10 -3.28
CA VAL A 52 -6.07 13.05 -3.41
C VAL A 52 -6.71 14.29 -2.80
N PRO A 53 -7.58 15.02 -3.53
CA PRO A 53 -8.18 16.26 -3.02
C PRO A 53 -9.33 16.01 -2.03
N LYS A 54 -10.05 14.87 -2.14
CA LYS A 54 -11.14 14.53 -1.22
C LYS A 54 -10.57 13.91 0.05
N ALA A 55 -10.82 14.55 1.20
CA ALA A 55 -10.33 14.12 2.50
C ALA A 55 -10.78 12.70 2.88
N SER A 56 -12.05 12.37 2.69
CA SER A 56 -12.59 11.03 2.97
C SER A 56 -11.84 9.93 2.22
N VAL A 57 -11.62 10.13 0.91
CA VAL A 57 -10.88 9.18 0.06
C VAL A 57 -9.41 9.13 0.47
N LYS A 58 -8.78 10.28 0.73
CA LYS A 58 -7.38 10.37 1.18
C LYS A 58 -7.16 9.54 2.45
N TYR A 59 -7.93 9.81 3.50
CA TYR A 59 -7.76 9.13 4.78
C TYR A 59 -8.14 7.65 4.68
N GLY A 60 -9.14 7.29 3.87
CA GLY A 60 -9.47 5.90 3.60
C GLY A 60 -8.32 5.13 2.95
N LEU A 61 -7.66 5.71 1.94
CA LEU A 61 -6.51 5.08 1.29
C LEU A 61 -5.28 5.01 2.20
N ILE A 62 -5.03 6.04 3.02
CA ILE A 62 -3.97 6.00 4.04
C ILE A 62 -4.23 4.86 5.03
N ALA A 63 -5.46 4.75 5.54
CA ALA A 63 -5.83 3.69 6.48
C ALA A 63 -5.64 2.29 5.89
N LEU A 64 -6.06 2.07 4.63
CA LEU A 64 -5.86 0.79 3.95
C LEU A 64 -4.37 0.44 3.81
N ASN A 65 -3.52 1.40 3.43
CA ASN A 65 -2.09 1.16 3.32
C ASN A 65 -1.42 0.94 4.69
N LEU A 66 -1.90 1.59 5.75
CA LEU A 66 -1.41 1.33 7.11
C LEU A 66 -1.80 -0.06 7.59
N ILE A 67 -3.02 -0.53 7.29
CA ILE A 67 -3.42 -1.90 7.58
C ILE A 67 -2.53 -2.89 6.83
N ALA A 68 -2.29 -2.66 5.54
CA ALA A 68 -1.38 -3.49 4.74
C ALA A 68 0.03 -3.52 5.33
N LEU A 69 0.52 -2.37 5.83
CA LEU A 69 1.83 -2.27 6.49
C LEU A 69 1.87 -3.07 7.80
N ILE A 70 0.82 -3.01 8.63
CA ILE A 70 0.75 -3.79 9.87
C ILE A 70 0.75 -5.29 9.55
N VAL A 71 -0.01 -5.72 8.56
CA VAL A 71 -0.02 -7.13 8.08
C VAL A 71 1.37 -7.54 7.59
N ALA A 72 2.03 -6.68 6.80
CA ALA A 72 3.38 -6.92 6.33
C ALA A 72 4.36 -7.10 7.51
N ILE A 73 4.36 -6.18 8.47
CA ILE A 73 5.25 -6.24 9.64
C ILE A 73 4.98 -7.50 10.44
N THR A 74 3.73 -7.78 10.80
CA THR A 74 3.36 -8.97 11.60
C THR A 74 3.78 -10.27 10.90
N SER A 75 3.65 -10.37 9.58
CA SER A 75 4.08 -11.54 8.81
C SER A 75 5.59 -11.77 8.78
N LEU A 76 6.41 -10.77 9.10
CA LEU A 76 7.86 -10.91 9.18
C LEU A 76 8.34 -11.43 10.55
N PHE A 77 7.47 -11.39 11.56
CA PHE A 77 7.77 -11.82 12.93
C PHE A 77 7.07 -13.13 13.33
N LEU A 78 6.21 -13.68 12.45
CA LEU A 78 5.51 -14.96 12.59
C LEU A 78 6.23 -16.04 11.78
#